data_AF-A0A9W6BXN2-F1
#
_entry.id   AF-A0A9W6BXN2-F1
#
_cell.length_a   1.000
_cell.length_b   1.000
_cell.length_c   1.000
_cell.angle_alpha   90.00
_cell.angle_beta   90.00
_cell.angle_gamma   90.00
#
_symmetry.space_group_name_H-M   'P 1'
#
loop_
_entity.id
_entity.type
_entity.pdbx_description
1 polymer ?
#
loop_
_entity_poly.entity_id
_entity_poly.type
_entity_poly.pdbx_seq_one_letter_code
_entity_poly.pdbx_strand_id
1 'polypeptide(L)'
;MIPARALRCHRTSKPQIQAAATAWAAAAAHHIGRCGSSSTASISSSSNSGGCSSGRALYGSSDRVSDGRSAPRRRDVGGGVSAAAAAMASSASVATTADGGGGGAAGPASLWDEIVTVYDRAQASGACSKTDTQVEVLHEPSLDVDFVLRVASALKAKPQGPPPTSSQQPQQQQQQAGAAAGGAAAAAAAPPPAWRNPFLPPEPELFVRHLGPEHSLVLNKFNVVHHHVLVITREFRSQAEPLHGSDLAAALEVVKAMPSGGVAFYNCGPASGRSQPHKHLQVVPLPFTEGQPPLAPVHHLVEEAAEAAEAAGTAALQPLQLRRLPYRCFAAQLPESPTSEQLEATFIALLHLSHPGYSYVASPLLAGSPPADAATAAAVAAGSVSYNVLLTSSWMMLVPRRAERCGPLALNSLAFAGTMLVRSEDELEFVRQTGPAEILSVIGEPW
;
A
#
# COMPACT_ATOMS: atom_id res chain seq x y z
N MET A 1 -18.80 45.01 -47.87
CA MET A 1 -20.12 44.36 -47.78
C MET A 1 -19.93 42.85 -47.78
N ILE A 2 -19.92 42.24 -46.59
CA ILE A 2 -20.28 40.84 -46.30
C ILE A 2 -20.92 40.90 -44.90
N PRO A 3 -22.18 40.47 -44.67
CA PRO A 3 -22.82 40.61 -43.36
C PRO A 3 -22.72 39.33 -42.50
N ALA A 4 -22.83 39.55 -41.19
CA ALA A 4 -22.79 38.56 -40.11
C ALA A 4 -24.14 37.86 -39.84
N ARG A 5 -24.08 36.64 -39.28
CA ARG A 5 -25.02 35.96 -38.33
C ARG A 5 -24.66 34.45 -38.29
N ALA A 6 -24.75 33.67 -37.21
CA ALA A 6 -25.04 33.86 -35.79
C ALA A 6 -24.69 32.52 -35.09
N LEU A 7 -24.25 32.58 -33.82
CA LEU A 7 -24.07 31.43 -32.94
C LEU A 7 -25.40 30.66 -32.72
N ARG A 8 -25.32 29.32 -32.63
CA ARG A 8 -26.21 28.51 -31.80
C ARG A 8 -25.41 27.47 -31.01
N CYS A 9 -25.46 27.63 -29.69
CA CYS A 9 -25.09 26.62 -28.72
C CYS A 9 -26.11 25.47 -28.74
N HIS A 10 -25.63 24.22 -28.74
CA HIS A 10 -26.42 23.10 -28.25
C HIS A 10 -25.92 22.69 -26.87
N ARG A 11 -26.70 23.09 -25.86
CA ARG A 11 -26.75 22.48 -24.53
C ARG A 11 -27.32 21.08 -24.69
N THR A 12 -26.54 20.04 -24.41
CA THR A 12 -27.07 18.73 -24.03
C THR A 12 -27.03 18.62 -22.51
N SER A 13 -28.22 18.49 -21.95
CA SER A 13 -28.54 18.47 -20.53
C SER A 13 -27.96 17.25 -19.80
N LYS A 14 -27.24 17.52 -18.70
CA LYS A 14 -27.06 16.59 -17.58
C LYS A 14 -28.37 16.52 -16.78
N PRO A 15 -29.14 15.42 -16.82
CA PRO A 15 -29.78 14.97 -15.58
C PRO A 15 -29.99 13.44 -15.57
N GLN A 16 -28.92 12.64 -15.47
CA GLN A 16 -29.06 11.21 -15.09
C GLN A 16 -28.01 10.72 -14.09
N ILE A 17 -26.95 11.48 -13.82
CA ILE A 17 -25.90 11.09 -12.85
C ILE A 17 -26.19 11.64 -11.44
N GLN A 18 -27.01 12.69 -11.32
CA GLN A 18 -27.32 13.31 -10.02
C GLN A 18 -28.41 12.54 -9.24
N ALA A 19 -29.22 11.71 -9.91
CA ALA A 19 -30.26 10.90 -9.26
C ALA A 19 -29.70 9.67 -8.51
N ALA A 20 -28.55 9.14 -8.93
CA ALA A 20 -27.90 8.01 -8.25
C ALA A 20 -27.20 8.43 -6.95
N ALA A 21 -26.65 9.65 -6.90
CA ALA A 21 -25.96 10.17 -5.72
C ALA A 21 -26.92 10.54 -4.57
N THR A 22 -28.14 11.01 -4.88
CA THR A 22 -29.13 11.38 -3.86
C THR A 22 -29.87 10.16 -3.28
N ALA A 23 -30.01 9.07 -4.06
CA ALA A 23 -30.63 7.83 -3.59
C ALA A 23 -29.79 7.10 -2.53
N TRP A 24 -28.45 7.22 -2.59
CA TRP A 24 -27.55 6.60 -1.61
C TRP A 24 -27.52 7.35 -0.27
N ALA A 25 -27.63 8.68 -0.29
CA ALA A 25 -27.70 9.51 0.92
C ALA A 25 -29.02 9.31 1.71
N ALA A 26 -30.14 9.03 1.03
CA ALA A 26 -31.43 8.78 1.69
C ALA A 26 -31.52 7.39 2.36
N ALA A 27 -30.80 6.38 1.85
CA ALA A 27 -30.76 5.04 2.45
C ALA A 27 -29.91 5.00 3.73
N ALA A 28 -28.89 5.86 3.86
CA ALA A 28 -28.07 5.97 5.07
C ALA A 28 -28.80 6.65 6.26
N ALA A 29 -29.75 7.55 6.00
CA ALA A 29 -30.53 8.21 7.04
C ALA A 29 -31.61 7.31 7.67
N HIS A 30 -32.07 6.28 6.96
CA HIS A 30 -33.12 5.36 7.45
C HIS A 30 -32.61 4.27 8.40
N HIS A 31 -31.29 4.06 8.51
CA HIS A 31 -30.70 3.06 9.39
C HIS A 31 -30.27 3.57 10.78
N ILE A 32 -30.33 4.89 11.02
CA ILE A 32 -29.98 5.51 12.31
C ILE A 32 -31.24 5.77 13.20
N GLY A 33 -32.45 5.53 12.67
CA GLY A 33 -33.72 5.84 13.36
C GLY A 33 -34.42 4.71 14.13
N ARG A 34 -33.78 3.56 14.39
CA ARG A 34 -34.40 2.46 15.14
C ARG A 34 -33.43 1.82 16.14
N CYS A 35 -33.20 2.52 17.24
CA CYS A 35 -32.84 1.93 18.55
C CYS A 35 -33.21 2.94 19.63
N GLY A 36 -34.47 2.93 20.06
CA GLY A 36 -34.98 3.75 21.15
C GLY A 36 -36.10 3.01 21.86
N SER A 37 -36.03 2.99 23.20
CA SER A 37 -36.85 2.21 24.16
C SER A 37 -36.59 0.70 24.11
N SER A 38 -36.35 -0.04 25.19
CA SER A 38 -36.80 0.11 26.58
C SER A 38 -35.96 -0.78 27.52
N SER A 39 -35.57 -0.32 28.71
CA SER A 39 -35.55 -1.09 29.98
C SER A 39 -35.10 -0.21 31.16
N THR A 40 -36.08 0.15 31.97
CA THR A 40 -35.98 0.75 33.31
C THR A 40 -35.47 -0.27 34.33
N ALA A 41 -34.46 0.07 35.13
CA ALA A 41 -34.24 -0.53 36.45
C ALA A 41 -33.40 0.39 37.37
N SER A 42 -34.13 1.03 38.29
CA SER A 42 -33.80 1.30 39.70
C SER A 42 -32.37 1.66 40.11
N ILE A 43 -32.22 2.93 40.49
CA ILE A 43 -31.21 3.47 41.40
C ILE A 43 -31.54 3.02 42.83
N SER A 44 -30.56 2.49 43.56
CA SER A 44 -30.56 2.47 45.02
C SER A 44 -29.27 3.08 45.55
N SER A 45 -29.47 4.11 46.36
CA SER A 45 -28.51 4.90 47.12
C SER A 45 -27.73 4.11 48.17
N SER A 46 -26.47 4.46 48.37
CA SER A 46 -25.89 4.52 49.71
C SER A 46 -24.72 5.52 49.75
N SER A 47 -24.99 6.59 50.50
CA SER A 47 -24.12 7.62 51.03
C SER A 47 -22.86 7.10 51.72
N ASN A 48 -21.74 7.81 51.58
CA ASN A 48 -20.96 8.16 52.77
C ASN A 48 -20.26 9.51 52.62
N SER A 49 -20.25 10.22 53.74
CA SER A 49 -19.96 11.63 53.95
C SER A 49 -18.57 11.88 54.54
N GLY A 50 -18.05 13.09 54.33
CA GLY A 50 -16.98 13.72 55.12
C GLY A 50 -15.86 14.25 54.23
N GLY A 51 -15.41 15.50 54.28
CA GLY A 51 -15.72 16.62 55.17
C GLY A 51 -14.87 17.83 54.72
N CYS A 52 -15.38 19.02 54.99
CA CYS A 52 -14.79 20.33 54.70
C CYS A 52 -13.35 20.53 55.23
N SER A 53 -12.57 21.37 54.54
CA SER A 53 -12.10 22.65 55.12
C SER A 53 -11.46 23.60 54.10
N SER A 54 -12.02 24.82 54.12
CA SER A 54 -11.65 26.12 53.57
C SER A 54 -10.17 26.53 53.46
N GLY A 55 -9.88 27.39 52.47
CA GLY A 55 -8.77 28.35 52.49
C GLY A 55 -8.76 29.25 51.25
N ARG A 56 -9.24 30.49 51.39
CA ARG A 56 -9.32 31.54 50.34
C ARG A 56 -8.24 32.60 50.61
N ALA A 57 -7.95 33.41 49.57
CA ALA A 57 -7.31 34.75 49.58
C ALA A 57 -5.76 34.81 49.61
N LEU A 58 -5.04 35.74 48.97
CA LEU A 58 -5.30 36.93 48.14
C LEU A 58 -3.92 37.43 47.58
N TYR A 59 -3.94 38.12 46.43
CA TYR A 59 -3.13 39.29 45.98
C TYR A 59 -1.62 39.44 46.25
N GLY A 60 -0.89 39.95 45.24
CA GLY A 60 0.37 40.65 45.45
C GLY A 60 1.19 40.95 44.19
N SER A 61 0.85 42.03 43.48
CA SER A 61 1.62 42.68 42.42
C SER A 61 2.82 43.48 42.94
N SER A 62 3.80 43.75 42.07
CA SER A 62 4.73 44.91 41.96
C SER A 62 6.21 44.49 41.88
N ASP A 63 7.16 45.19 41.26
CA ASP A 63 7.30 46.16 40.15
C ASP A 63 8.82 46.51 40.14
N ARG A 64 9.40 46.92 39.00
CA ARG A 64 10.58 47.82 38.84
C ARG A 64 12.04 47.30 39.01
N VAL A 65 12.91 47.38 37.97
CA VAL A 65 13.78 48.53 37.48
C VAL A 65 15.10 48.59 38.29
N SER A 66 16.34 48.72 37.80
CA SER A 66 17.00 49.04 36.51
C SER A 66 18.55 48.92 36.63
N ASP A 67 19.25 49.05 35.49
CA ASP A 67 20.64 49.51 35.24
C ASP A 67 21.86 48.73 35.80
N GLY A 68 22.98 48.55 35.10
CA GLY A 68 23.41 49.10 33.81
C GLY A 68 24.80 48.59 33.34
N ARG A 69 25.08 48.87 32.06
CA ARG A 69 26.37 49.12 31.33
C ARG A 69 27.57 48.19 31.65
N SER A 70 28.22 47.58 30.65
CA SER A 70 29.27 48.24 29.84
C SER A 70 29.71 47.37 28.64
N ALA A 71 29.88 48.00 27.47
CA ALA A 71 30.58 47.49 26.27
C ALA A 71 32.10 47.77 26.38
N PRO A 72 32.98 47.62 25.35
CA PRO A 72 32.80 47.08 23.98
C PRO A 72 33.96 46.16 23.48
N ARG A 73 33.83 45.56 22.29
CA ARG A 73 34.83 45.69 21.20
C ARG A 73 34.31 45.09 19.86
N ARG A 74 34.55 45.89 18.82
CA ARG A 74 34.24 45.70 17.39
C ARG A 74 35.12 44.61 16.75
N ARG A 75 34.60 43.98 15.69
CA ARG A 75 35.25 43.93 14.36
C ARG A 75 34.24 43.66 13.26
N ASP A 76 34.29 44.53 12.25
CA ASP A 76 33.58 44.52 10.97
C ASP A 76 34.12 43.46 10.00
N VAL A 77 33.45 43.39 8.84
CA VAL A 77 33.73 42.76 7.55
C VAL A 77 32.93 41.46 7.38
N GLY A 78 32.06 41.26 6.39
CA GLY A 78 31.77 41.97 5.14
C GLY A 78 31.11 40.94 4.22
N GLY A 79 30.04 41.32 3.52
CA GLY A 79 29.16 40.41 2.80
C GLY A 79 29.77 39.68 1.60
N GLY A 80 29.08 38.61 1.19
CA GLY A 80 29.36 37.86 -0.03
C GLY A 80 28.23 36.87 -0.33
N VAL A 81 27.29 37.33 -1.16
CA VAL A 81 26.30 36.51 -1.87
C VAL A 81 27.03 35.68 -2.94
N SER A 82 26.68 34.40 -3.11
CA SER A 82 26.82 33.74 -4.41
C SER A 82 25.83 32.58 -4.57
N ALA A 83 25.04 32.69 -5.64
CA ALA A 83 24.40 31.58 -6.31
C ALA A 83 25.46 30.69 -6.99
N ALA A 84 25.19 29.39 -7.13
CA ALA A 84 25.74 28.56 -8.20
C ALA A 84 24.82 27.38 -8.45
N ALA A 85 24.27 27.36 -9.66
CA ALA A 85 23.45 26.30 -10.23
C ALA A 85 24.30 25.19 -10.86
N ALA A 86 23.71 24.00 -10.93
CA ALA A 86 23.78 22.98 -11.98
C ALA A 86 25.10 22.75 -12.76
N ALA A 87 25.66 21.54 -12.63
CA ALA A 87 26.09 20.68 -13.75
C ALA A 87 26.59 19.32 -13.24
N MET A 88 25.88 18.24 -13.58
CA MET A 88 26.35 16.86 -13.45
C MET A 88 26.14 16.14 -14.79
N ALA A 89 27.09 15.25 -15.07
CA ALA A 89 27.07 14.12 -15.99
C ALA A 89 27.34 14.36 -17.49
N SER A 90 28.59 14.10 -17.89
CA SER A 90 28.87 13.26 -19.06
C SER A 90 30.22 12.58 -18.89
N SER A 91 30.22 11.26 -18.72
CA SER A 91 31.37 10.42 -19.09
C SER A 91 30.88 9.02 -19.46
N ALA A 92 30.98 8.72 -20.75
CA ALA A 92 30.78 7.42 -21.34
C ALA A 92 31.89 6.45 -20.91
N SER A 93 31.53 5.21 -20.55
CA SER A 93 32.49 4.13 -20.31
C SER A 93 32.85 3.45 -21.63
N VAL A 94 34.16 3.40 -21.89
CA VAL A 94 34.77 2.62 -22.97
C VAL A 94 34.93 1.18 -22.51
N ALA A 95 34.49 0.25 -23.35
CA ALA A 95 34.66 -1.19 -23.18
C ALA A 95 36.12 -1.60 -23.38
N THR A 96 36.62 -2.44 -22.49
CA THR A 96 37.87 -3.20 -22.71
C THR A 96 37.61 -4.66 -22.40
N THR A 97 37.78 -5.48 -23.44
CA THR A 97 37.80 -6.94 -23.40
C THR A 97 39.06 -7.45 -22.70
N ALA A 98 38.93 -8.39 -21.78
CA ALA A 98 40.02 -9.25 -21.36
C ALA A 98 39.48 -10.68 -21.11
N ASP A 99 39.94 -11.59 -21.96
CA ASP A 99 39.85 -13.04 -21.83
C ASP A 99 40.87 -13.50 -20.77
N GLY A 100 40.52 -14.54 -20.01
CA GLY A 100 41.34 -15.03 -18.90
C GLY A 100 40.62 -16.03 -18.02
N GLY A 101 40.65 -17.30 -18.41
CA GLY A 101 40.19 -18.42 -17.61
C GLY A 101 40.91 -18.51 -16.25
N GLY A 102 40.13 -18.43 -15.19
CA GLY A 102 40.53 -18.74 -13.83
C GLY A 102 39.32 -19.28 -13.08
N GLY A 103 39.37 -20.56 -12.72
CA GLY A 103 38.38 -21.19 -11.84
C GLY A 103 38.44 -20.54 -10.45
N GLY A 104 37.69 -19.45 -10.29
CA GLY A 104 37.42 -18.86 -8.99
C GLY A 104 36.40 -19.73 -8.27
N ALA A 105 36.73 -20.18 -7.06
CA ALA A 105 35.74 -20.70 -6.14
C ALA A 105 34.61 -19.64 -6.02
N ALA A 106 33.42 -19.99 -6.48
CA ALA A 106 32.27 -19.09 -6.43
C ALA A 106 32.08 -18.65 -4.97
N GLY A 107 32.11 -17.33 -4.74
CA GLY A 107 31.71 -16.77 -3.45
C GLY A 107 30.27 -17.22 -3.11
N PRO A 108 29.83 -17.04 -1.86
CA PRO A 108 28.43 -17.32 -1.52
C PRO A 108 27.52 -16.56 -2.49
N ALA A 109 26.57 -17.27 -3.11
CA ALA A 109 25.61 -16.69 -4.04
C ALA A 109 24.90 -15.50 -3.39
N SER A 110 24.66 -14.43 -4.17
CA SER A 110 23.88 -13.31 -3.65
C SER A 110 22.43 -13.74 -3.41
N LEU A 111 21.70 -13.02 -2.56
CA LEU A 111 20.28 -13.29 -2.35
C LEU A 111 19.48 -13.25 -3.66
N TRP A 112 19.87 -12.38 -4.60
CA TRP A 112 19.24 -12.32 -5.91
C TRP A 112 19.50 -13.58 -6.74
N ASP A 113 20.73 -14.08 -6.75
CA ASP A 113 21.08 -15.31 -7.47
C ASP A 113 20.30 -16.51 -6.90
N GLU A 114 20.09 -16.56 -5.59
CA GLU A 114 19.23 -17.55 -4.94
C GLU A 114 17.78 -17.45 -5.43
N ILE A 115 17.20 -16.24 -5.45
CA ILE A 115 15.83 -16.00 -5.94
C ILE A 115 15.68 -16.47 -7.39
N VAL A 116 16.62 -16.09 -8.28
CA VAL A 116 16.61 -16.50 -9.70
C VAL A 116 16.72 -18.01 -9.83
N THR A 117 17.66 -18.63 -9.11
CA THR A 117 17.87 -20.08 -9.15
C THR A 117 16.61 -20.86 -8.73
N VAL A 118 15.96 -20.42 -7.65
CA VAL A 118 14.72 -21.04 -7.16
C VAL A 118 13.56 -20.79 -8.12
N TYR A 119 13.50 -19.60 -8.73
CA TYR A 119 12.48 -19.23 -9.71
C TYR A 119 12.56 -20.09 -10.96
N ASP A 120 13.75 -20.22 -11.56
CA ASP A 120 13.95 -21.02 -12.76
C ASP A 120 13.60 -22.50 -12.51
N ARG A 121 14.00 -23.03 -11.35
CA ARG A 121 13.63 -24.39 -10.93
C ARG A 121 12.12 -24.54 -10.75
N ALA A 122 11.46 -23.59 -10.10
CA ALA A 122 10.02 -23.63 -9.85
C ALA A 122 9.19 -23.47 -11.13
N GLN A 123 9.68 -22.70 -12.11
CA GLN A 123 9.08 -22.61 -13.43
C GLN A 123 9.24 -23.92 -14.21
N ALA A 124 10.45 -24.49 -14.22
CA ALA A 124 10.74 -25.74 -14.91
C ALA A 124 9.92 -26.93 -14.37
N SER A 125 9.64 -26.95 -13.06
CA SER A 125 8.80 -27.99 -12.43
C SER A 125 7.30 -27.70 -12.51
N GLY A 126 6.89 -26.51 -12.92
CA GLY A 126 5.50 -26.05 -12.89
C GLY A 126 4.98 -25.72 -11.48
N ALA A 127 5.86 -25.66 -10.47
CA ALA A 127 5.50 -25.27 -9.11
C ALA A 127 5.06 -23.81 -9.01
N CYS A 128 5.61 -22.93 -9.86
CA CYS A 128 5.10 -21.58 -10.05
C CYS A 128 4.61 -21.38 -11.50
N SER A 129 3.61 -20.50 -11.64
CA SER A 129 3.01 -20.13 -12.92
C SER A 129 3.20 -18.64 -13.16
N LYS A 130 3.38 -18.25 -14.42
CA LYS A 130 3.38 -16.85 -14.86
C LYS A 130 2.12 -16.59 -15.67
N THR A 131 1.36 -15.57 -15.27
CA THR A 131 0.28 -15.01 -16.07
C THR A 131 0.91 -14.17 -17.17
N ASP A 132 0.66 -14.51 -18.42
CA ASP A 132 1.09 -13.67 -19.53
C ASP A 132 0.28 -12.37 -19.53
N THR A 133 0.98 -11.25 -19.58
CA THR A 133 0.37 -9.92 -19.66
C THR A 133 1.04 -9.08 -20.72
N GLN A 134 0.26 -8.29 -21.42
CA GLN A 134 0.75 -7.17 -22.21
C GLN A 134 0.78 -5.92 -21.35
N VAL A 135 1.74 -5.04 -21.61
CA VAL A 135 1.88 -3.78 -20.88
C VAL A 135 1.32 -2.66 -21.75
N GLU A 136 0.35 -1.92 -21.22
CA GLU A 136 -0.10 -0.64 -21.75
C GLU A 136 0.28 0.46 -20.74
N VAL A 137 0.61 1.64 -21.25
CA VAL A 137 0.89 2.81 -20.41
C VAL A 137 -0.23 3.82 -20.63
N LEU A 138 -0.83 4.28 -19.53
CA LEU A 138 -1.87 5.29 -19.51
C LEU A 138 -1.38 6.50 -18.72
N HIS A 139 -1.15 7.60 -19.41
CA HIS A 139 -0.78 8.87 -18.80
C HIS A 139 -1.98 9.49 -18.08
N GLU A 140 -1.83 9.84 -16.80
CA GLU A 140 -2.81 10.55 -15.98
C GLU A 140 -2.40 12.03 -15.84
N PRO A 141 -2.97 12.94 -16.64
CA PRO A 141 -2.50 14.33 -16.71
C PRO A 141 -2.66 15.11 -15.41
N SER A 142 -3.64 14.75 -14.58
CA SER A 142 -3.86 15.45 -13.30
C SER A 142 -2.74 15.21 -12.29
N LEU A 143 -2.05 14.09 -12.42
CA LEU A 143 -0.95 13.67 -11.55
C LEU A 143 0.41 13.75 -12.24
N ASP A 144 0.46 13.84 -13.57
CA ASP A 144 1.68 13.69 -14.38
C ASP A 144 2.35 12.32 -14.16
N VAL A 145 1.53 11.27 -14.05
CA VAL A 145 1.98 9.90 -13.78
C VAL A 145 1.63 9.00 -14.96
N ASP A 146 2.61 8.24 -15.44
CA ASP A 146 2.42 7.17 -16.41
C ASP A 146 2.04 5.86 -15.70
N PHE A 147 0.75 5.55 -15.65
CA PHE A 147 0.27 4.32 -15.05
C PHE A 147 0.54 3.11 -15.95
N VAL A 148 1.12 2.06 -15.37
CA VAL A 148 1.44 0.80 -16.05
C VAL A 148 0.28 -0.18 -15.89
N LEU A 149 -0.48 -0.40 -16.96
CA LEU A 149 -1.57 -1.38 -17.02
C LEU A 149 -1.01 -2.72 -17.51
N ARG A 150 -1.10 -3.75 -16.68
CA ARG A 150 -0.76 -5.14 -17.03
C ARG A 150 -2.03 -5.86 -17.46
N VAL A 151 -2.23 -5.98 -18.76
CA VAL A 151 -3.42 -6.54 -19.40
C VAL A 151 -3.23 -8.03 -19.63
N ALA A 152 -3.98 -8.89 -18.94
CA ALA A 152 -3.85 -10.34 -19.07
C ALA A 152 -4.06 -10.81 -20.53
N SER A 153 -3.16 -11.62 -21.07
CA SER A 153 -3.17 -12.03 -22.49
C SER A 153 -4.41 -12.86 -22.88
N ALA A 154 -5.09 -13.50 -21.92
CA ALA A 154 -6.35 -14.21 -22.13
C ALA A 154 -7.48 -13.32 -22.70
N LEU A 155 -7.32 -11.99 -22.65
CA LEU A 155 -8.24 -11.01 -23.23
C LEU A 155 -8.27 -11.01 -24.75
N LYS A 156 -7.16 -11.39 -25.41
CA LYS A 156 -7.07 -11.41 -26.87
C LYS A 156 -7.44 -12.77 -27.48
N ALA A 157 -7.70 -13.79 -26.66
CA ALA A 157 -8.15 -15.10 -27.12
C ALA A 157 -9.69 -15.17 -27.21
N LYS A 158 -10.28 -14.36 -28.11
CA LYS A 158 -11.59 -14.68 -28.71
C LYS A 158 -11.38 -14.94 -30.20
N PRO A 159 -11.35 -16.21 -30.67
CA PRO A 159 -11.71 -16.45 -32.05
C PRO A 159 -13.18 -16.06 -32.21
N GLN A 160 -13.47 -15.15 -33.15
CA GLN A 160 -14.83 -15.02 -33.67
C GLN A 160 -15.12 -16.31 -34.46
N GLY A 161 -15.86 -17.24 -33.84
CA GLY A 161 -16.32 -18.47 -34.45
C GLY A 161 -17.82 -18.66 -34.19
N PRO A 162 -18.53 -19.42 -35.06
CA PRO A 162 -19.99 -19.52 -35.08
C PRO A 162 -20.57 -20.19 -33.81
N PRO A 163 -21.90 -20.09 -33.55
CA PRO A 163 -22.50 -20.46 -32.26
C PRO A 163 -22.36 -21.94 -31.90
N PRO A 164 -22.50 -22.31 -30.61
CA PRO A 164 -21.84 -23.48 -30.05
C PRO A 164 -22.59 -24.78 -30.33
N THR A 165 -21.85 -25.81 -30.71
CA THR A 165 -22.25 -27.21 -30.52
C THR A 165 -21.46 -27.81 -29.37
N SER A 166 -22.19 -28.04 -28.28
CA SER A 166 -22.01 -29.04 -27.22
C SER A 166 -20.62 -29.57 -26.85
N SER A 167 -20.38 -29.51 -25.54
CA SER A 167 -19.64 -30.45 -24.68
C SER A 167 -18.13 -30.57 -24.87
N GLN A 168 -17.39 -29.85 -24.03
CA GLN A 168 -16.55 -30.40 -22.94
C GLN A 168 -15.77 -29.23 -22.30
N GLN A 169 -16.12 -28.87 -21.06
CA GLN A 169 -15.40 -27.87 -20.25
C GLN A 169 -14.44 -28.57 -19.29
N PRO A 170 -13.14 -28.21 -19.26
CA PRO A 170 -12.31 -28.43 -18.09
C PRO A 170 -12.66 -27.39 -17.02
N GLN A 171 -13.23 -27.86 -15.91
CA GLN A 171 -13.48 -27.09 -14.69
C GLN A 171 -12.18 -26.92 -13.91
N GLN A 172 -11.84 -25.68 -13.53
CA GLN A 172 -11.51 -25.26 -12.15
C GLN A 172 -10.86 -23.86 -12.16
N GLN A 173 -11.68 -22.81 -12.10
CA GLN A 173 -11.32 -21.50 -11.57
C GLN A 173 -12.60 -20.67 -11.41
N GLN A 174 -13.33 -20.89 -10.30
CA GLN A 174 -14.31 -19.94 -9.74
C GLN A 174 -14.96 -20.54 -8.49
N GLN A 175 -14.72 -19.92 -7.33
CA GLN A 175 -15.59 -19.90 -6.14
C GLN A 175 -15.07 -18.70 -5.31
N GLN A 176 -15.45 -17.45 -5.60
CA GLN A 176 -16.73 -16.72 -5.48
C GLN A 176 -17.22 -16.45 -4.05
N ALA A 177 -17.36 -15.14 -3.79
CA ALA A 177 -18.17 -14.51 -2.77
C ALA A 177 -19.66 -14.51 -3.18
N GLY A 178 -20.54 -14.43 -2.17
CA GLY A 178 -21.89 -13.86 -2.28
C GLY A 178 -23.03 -14.88 -2.45
N ALA A 179 -23.74 -15.18 -1.35
CA ALA A 179 -25.01 -15.89 -1.38
C ALA A 179 -26.14 -14.95 -0.93
N ALA A 180 -27.17 -14.81 -1.77
CA ALA A 180 -28.47 -14.25 -1.41
C ALA A 180 -29.59 -15.23 -1.82
N ALA A 181 -30.35 -15.62 -0.78
CA ALA A 181 -31.75 -16.07 -0.68
C ALA A 181 -32.40 -16.88 -1.82
N GLY A 182 -32.75 -18.13 -1.48
CA GLY A 182 -33.86 -18.91 -2.05
C GLY A 182 -34.16 -20.12 -1.16
N GLY A 183 -35.30 -20.13 -0.49
CA GLY A 183 -35.65 -21.14 0.53
C GLY A 183 -36.07 -22.50 -0.05
N ALA A 184 -35.46 -23.57 0.47
CA ALA A 184 -35.99 -24.93 0.49
C ALA A 184 -35.34 -25.69 1.66
N ALA A 185 -36.09 -26.61 2.27
CA ALA A 185 -35.85 -27.22 3.57
C ALA A 185 -34.44 -27.83 3.77
N ALA A 186 -33.86 -27.56 4.95
CA ALA A 186 -32.49 -27.85 5.33
C ALA A 186 -32.23 -29.36 5.56
N ALA A 187 -31.52 -29.98 4.61
CA ALA A 187 -30.58 -31.04 4.96
C ALA A 187 -29.28 -30.37 5.43
N ALA A 188 -28.79 -30.72 6.62
CA ALA A 188 -27.58 -30.13 7.19
C ALA A 188 -26.40 -30.31 6.23
N ALA A 189 -25.99 -29.23 5.57
CA ALA A 189 -24.82 -29.20 4.72
C ALA A 189 -23.58 -29.50 5.57
N ALA A 190 -22.72 -30.38 5.09
CA ALA A 190 -21.42 -30.62 5.69
C ALA A 190 -20.67 -29.27 5.83
N PRO A 191 -19.94 -29.04 6.94
CA PRO A 191 -19.19 -27.80 7.09
C PRO A 191 -18.22 -27.65 5.90
N PRO A 192 -18.02 -26.41 5.40
CA PRO A 192 -17.06 -26.16 4.33
C PRO A 192 -15.67 -26.68 4.75
N PRO A 193 -14.84 -27.16 3.80
CA PRO A 193 -13.52 -27.65 4.11
C PRO A 193 -12.72 -26.58 4.87
N ALA A 194 -12.02 -27.01 5.93
CA ALA A 194 -11.17 -26.13 6.71
C ALA A 194 -10.14 -25.46 5.80
N TRP A 195 -10.01 -24.13 5.89
CA TRP A 195 -9.01 -23.37 5.15
C TRP A 195 -7.60 -23.90 5.47
N ARG A 196 -6.81 -24.19 4.43
CA ARG A 196 -5.41 -24.59 4.56
C ARG A 196 -4.52 -23.38 4.30
N ASN A 197 -3.63 -23.08 5.25
CA ASN A 197 -2.66 -22.00 5.11
C ASN A 197 -1.62 -22.36 4.03
N PRO A 198 -1.56 -21.62 2.89
CA PRO A 198 -0.64 -21.95 1.80
C PRO A 198 0.83 -21.67 2.14
N PHE A 199 1.10 -20.97 3.25
CA PHE A 199 2.44 -20.61 3.67
C PHE A 199 3.02 -21.55 4.74
N LEU A 200 2.24 -22.48 5.31
CA LEU A 200 2.69 -23.35 6.42
C LEU A 200 2.38 -24.84 6.18
N PRO A 201 3.41 -25.71 6.14
CA PRO A 201 4.81 -25.36 5.88
C PRO A 201 4.96 -24.78 4.46
N PRO A 202 6.00 -23.96 4.19
CA PRO A 202 6.29 -23.49 2.84
C PRO A 202 6.47 -24.65 1.86
N GLU A 203 5.95 -24.51 0.64
CA GLU A 203 6.20 -25.47 -0.44
C GLU A 203 7.72 -25.51 -0.74
N PRO A 204 8.40 -26.67 -0.67
CA PRO A 204 9.85 -26.77 -0.85
C PRO A 204 10.34 -26.19 -2.19
N GLU A 205 9.53 -26.32 -3.24
CA GLU A 205 9.85 -25.83 -4.58
C GLU A 205 9.85 -24.30 -4.66
N LEU A 206 9.06 -23.64 -3.80
CA LEU A 206 8.91 -22.18 -3.75
C LEU A 206 9.75 -21.52 -2.65
N PHE A 207 10.29 -22.30 -1.72
CA PHE A 207 11.11 -21.79 -0.62
C PHE A 207 12.48 -21.34 -1.11
N VAL A 208 12.85 -20.09 -0.79
CA VAL A 208 14.18 -19.53 -1.08
C VAL A 208 15.08 -19.74 0.13
N ARG A 209 14.79 -19.05 1.24
CA ARG A 209 15.54 -19.15 2.50
C ARG A 209 14.78 -18.55 3.68
N HIS A 210 15.30 -18.73 4.88
CA HIS A 210 14.88 -17.93 6.05
C HIS A 210 15.53 -16.54 6.01
N LEU A 211 14.76 -15.51 6.38
CA LEU A 211 15.24 -14.14 6.57
C LEU A 211 15.18 -13.84 8.06
N GLY A 212 16.35 -13.92 8.71
CA GLY A 212 16.43 -13.81 10.17
C GLY A 212 15.63 -14.90 10.90
N PRO A 213 15.28 -14.68 12.18
CA PRO A 213 14.60 -15.68 12.99
C PRO A 213 13.08 -15.76 12.75
N GLU A 214 12.46 -14.70 12.23
CA GLU A 214 10.99 -14.53 12.19
C GLU A 214 10.36 -14.76 10.80
N HIS A 215 11.15 -14.66 9.72
CA HIS A 215 10.61 -14.63 8.36
C HIS A 215 11.17 -15.73 7.46
N SER A 216 10.40 -16.05 6.43
CA SER A 216 10.86 -16.85 5.30
C SER A 216 10.60 -16.11 3.99
N LEU A 217 11.49 -16.29 3.04
CA LEU A 217 11.33 -15.82 1.68
C LEU A 217 10.85 -16.97 0.80
N VAL A 218 9.70 -16.78 0.15
CA VAL A 218 9.13 -17.75 -0.79
C VAL A 218 8.79 -17.05 -2.10
N LEU A 219 8.79 -17.79 -3.21
CA LEU A 219 8.25 -17.29 -4.47
C LEU A 219 6.73 -17.17 -4.38
N ASN A 220 6.18 -16.14 -5.02
CA ASN A 220 4.76 -16.14 -5.31
C ASN A 220 4.45 -17.24 -6.35
N LYS A 221 3.44 -18.06 -6.08
CA LYS A 221 3.04 -19.17 -6.95
C LYS A 221 2.37 -18.71 -8.25
N PHE A 222 1.65 -17.59 -8.20
CA PHE A 222 0.88 -17.04 -9.31
C PHE A 222 1.45 -15.67 -9.71
N ASN A 223 2.52 -15.71 -10.50
CA ASN A 223 3.26 -14.51 -10.87
C ASN A 223 2.53 -13.73 -11.96
N VAL A 224 2.54 -12.41 -11.82
CA VAL A 224 2.26 -11.46 -12.90
C VAL A 224 3.56 -10.77 -13.33
N VAL A 225 4.44 -10.51 -12.36
CA VAL A 225 5.80 -10.02 -12.55
C VAL A 225 6.76 -11.17 -12.25
N HIS A 226 7.80 -11.33 -13.06
CA HIS A 226 8.85 -12.31 -12.81
C HIS A 226 9.54 -12.05 -11.46
N HIS A 227 10.00 -13.12 -10.82
CA HIS A 227 10.71 -13.05 -9.53
C HIS A 227 9.92 -12.32 -8.42
N HIS A 228 8.58 -12.30 -8.49
CA HIS A 228 7.74 -11.79 -7.41
C HIS A 228 7.84 -12.76 -6.23
N VAL A 229 8.29 -12.23 -5.09
CA VAL A 229 8.52 -12.99 -3.86
C VAL A 229 7.64 -12.49 -2.72
N LEU A 230 7.46 -13.33 -1.71
CA LEU A 230 6.71 -13.07 -0.49
C LEU A 230 7.65 -13.20 0.71
N VAL A 231 7.68 -12.19 1.57
CA VAL A 231 8.28 -12.26 2.90
C VAL A 231 7.17 -12.63 3.87
N ILE A 232 7.15 -13.89 4.30
CA ILE A 232 6.11 -14.45 5.17
C ILE A 232 6.62 -14.58 6.61
N THR A 233 5.74 -14.42 7.60
CA THR A 233 6.08 -14.83 8.97
C THR A 233 6.19 -16.36 9.07
N ARG A 234 7.12 -16.86 9.88
CA ARG A 234 7.32 -18.32 10.07
C ARG A 234 6.21 -18.97 10.89
N GLU A 235 5.59 -18.20 11.76
CA GLU A 235 4.39 -18.57 12.50
C GLU A 235 3.21 -17.80 11.94
N PHE A 236 2.00 -18.34 12.10
CA PHE A 236 0.81 -17.64 11.67
C PHE A 236 0.63 -16.34 12.45
N ARG A 237 0.62 -15.23 11.73
CA ARG A 237 0.26 -13.89 12.20
C ARG A 237 -0.84 -13.33 11.31
N SER A 238 -1.70 -12.49 11.86
CA SER A 238 -2.80 -11.93 11.07
C SER A 238 -2.28 -10.86 10.09
N GLN A 239 -2.75 -10.92 8.85
CA GLN A 239 -2.56 -9.88 7.83
C GLN A 239 -3.27 -8.55 8.20
N ALA A 240 -3.98 -8.49 9.33
CA ALA A 240 -4.52 -7.26 9.90
C ALA A 240 -3.65 -6.67 11.02
N GLU A 241 -2.52 -7.30 11.35
CA GLU A 241 -1.56 -6.74 12.30
C GLU A 241 -0.73 -5.62 11.66
N PRO A 242 -0.24 -4.66 12.48
CA PRO A 242 0.71 -3.66 12.04
C PRO A 242 2.04 -4.30 11.61
N LEU A 243 2.81 -3.61 10.77
CA LEU A 243 4.19 -3.98 10.47
C LEU A 243 5.08 -3.60 11.64
N HIS A 244 6.06 -4.46 11.96
CA HIS A 244 7.11 -4.18 12.93
C HIS A 244 8.44 -3.96 12.21
N GLY A 245 9.46 -3.50 12.94
CA GLY A 245 10.78 -3.25 12.36
C GLY A 245 11.39 -4.48 11.67
N SER A 246 11.21 -5.68 12.26
CA SER A 246 11.70 -6.94 11.66
C SER A 246 11.05 -7.24 10.30
N ASP A 247 9.74 -6.99 10.16
CA ASP A 247 9.01 -7.16 8.90
C ASP A 247 9.56 -6.23 7.81
N LEU A 248 9.76 -4.96 8.16
CA LEU A 248 10.22 -3.90 7.26
C LEU A 248 11.69 -4.11 6.86
N ALA A 249 12.55 -4.51 7.81
CA ALA A 249 13.95 -4.79 7.56
C ALA A 249 14.13 -6.00 6.63
N ALA A 250 13.39 -7.09 6.86
CA ALA A 250 13.42 -8.27 6.01
C ALA A 250 12.95 -7.96 4.57
N ALA A 251 11.89 -7.15 4.41
CA ALA A 251 11.44 -6.71 3.11
C ALA A 251 12.45 -5.78 2.41
N LEU A 252 13.09 -4.87 3.15
CA LEU A 252 14.09 -3.95 2.62
C LEU A 252 15.37 -4.69 2.18
N GLU A 253 15.79 -5.73 2.89
CA GLU A 253 16.89 -6.61 2.47
C GLU A 253 16.62 -7.20 1.07
N VAL A 254 15.41 -7.70 0.84
CA VAL A 254 15.00 -8.25 -0.46
C VAL A 254 14.95 -7.17 -1.53
N VAL A 255 14.37 -6.00 -1.23
CA VAL A 255 14.34 -4.85 -2.15
C VAL A 255 15.75 -4.44 -2.60
N LYS A 256 16.70 -4.37 -1.67
CA LYS A 256 18.09 -3.99 -1.94
C LYS A 256 18.89 -5.06 -2.67
N ALA A 257 18.52 -6.33 -2.53
CA ALA A 257 19.17 -7.42 -3.26
C ALA A 257 18.80 -7.42 -4.75
N MET A 258 17.64 -6.90 -5.13
CA MET A 258 17.22 -6.83 -6.54
C MET A 258 18.14 -5.87 -7.33
N PRO A 259 18.63 -6.24 -8.53
CA PRO A 259 19.65 -5.47 -9.27
C PRO A 259 19.29 -4.02 -9.56
N SER A 260 18.01 -3.74 -9.79
CA SER A 260 17.47 -2.40 -10.04
C SER A 260 16.56 -1.93 -8.91
N GLY A 261 16.69 -2.53 -7.74
CA GLY A 261 15.76 -2.35 -6.64
C GLY A 261 14.40 -3.00 -6.90
N GLY A 262 13.46 -2.69 -6.02
CA GLY A 262 12.11 -3.23 -6.08
C GLY A 262 11.14 -2.39 -5.25
N VAL A 263 9.87 -2.79 -5.31
CA VAL A 263 8.81 -2.25 -4.47
C VAL A 263 8.31 -3.38 -3.58
N ALA A 264 8.55 -3.26 -2.28
CA ALA A 264 7.88 -4.05 -1.28
C ALA A 264 6.51 -3.43 -0.96
N PHE A 265 5.50 -4.26 -0.70
CA PHE A 265 4.18 -3.78 -0.35
C PHE A 265 3.42 -4.71 0.60
N TYR A 266 2.55 -4.10 1.40
CA TYR A 266 1.70 -4.77 2.38
C TYR A 266 0.25 -4.32 2.24
N ASN A 267 -0.68 -5.28 2.24
CA ASN A 267 -2.12 -5.04 2.16
C ASN A 267 -2.73 -5.38 3.53
N CYS A 268 -3.01 -4.38 4.37
CA CYS A 268 -3.52 -4.58 5.72
C CYS A 268 -5.03 -4.40 5.80
N GLY A 269 -5.73 -5.33 6.46
CA GLY A 269 -7.16 -5.21 6.72
C GLY A 269 -8.07 -5.51 5.52
N PRO A 270 -9.39 -5.55 5.73
CA PRO A 270 -10.37 -6.07 4.77
C PRO A 270 -10.50 -5.27 3.47
N ALA A 271 -10.29 -3.95 3.49
CA ALA A 271 -10.44 -3.10 2.29
C ALA A 271 -9.14 -2.92 1.48
N SER A 272 -8.04 -3.57 1.86
CA SER A 272 -6.72 -3.34 1.25
C SER A 272 -6.43 -4.13 -0.02
N GLY A 273 -7.28 -5.10 -0.38
CA GLY A 273 -7.01 -6.05 -1.47
C GLY A 273 -6.10 -7.21 -1.06
N ARG A 274 -6.08 -7.58 0.23
CA ARG A 274 -5.39 -8.79 0.72
C ARG A 274 -6.07 -10.07 0.23
N SER A 275 -5.28 -11.08 -0.13
CA SER A 275 -5.78 -12.38 -0.59
C SER A 275 -5.59 -13.52 0.42
N GLN A 276 -4.66 -13.36 1.38
CA GLN A 276 -4.34 -14.35 2.40
C GLN A 276 -4.41 -13.74 3.80
N PRO A 277 -4.91 -14.46 4.81
CA PRO A 277 -5.01 -13.97 6.18
C PRO A 277 -3.70 -14.08 6.96
N HIS A 278 -2.74 -14.89 6.52
CA HIS A 278 -1.41 -15.00 7.12
C HIS A 278 -0.55 -13.81 6.67
N LYS A 279 0.04 -13.10 7.63
CA LYS A 279 0.93 -11.96 7.45
C LYS A 279 2.05 -12.22 6.44
N HIS A 280 2.08 -11.42 5.39
CA HIS A 280 3.10 -11.44 4.35
C HIS A 280 3.25 -10.07 3.70
N LEU A 281 4.49 -9.71 3.39
CA LEU A 281 4.82 -8.63 2.46
C LEU A 281 5.14 -9.22 1.10
N GLN A 282 4.84 -8.48 0.06
CA GLN A 282 5.08 -8.85 -1.33
C GLN A 282 6.20 -7.96 -1.87
N VAL A 283 7.13 -8.51 -2.65
CA VAL A 283 8.19 -7.71 -3.28
C VAL A 283 8.25 -8.02 -4.77
N VAL A 284 8.17 -6.96 -5.58
CA VAL A 284 8.29 -7.04 -7.03
C VAL A 284 9.49 -6.23 -7.52
N PRO A 285 10.22 -6.71 -8.54
CA PRO A 285 11.36 -5.99 -9.09
C PRO A 285 10.93 -4.75 -9.88
N LEU A 286 11.80 -3.75 -9.89
CA LEU A 286 11.76 -2.61 -10.80
C LEU A 286 12.72 -2.84 -11.99
N PRO A 287 12.52 -2.15 -13.13
CA PRO A 287 11.39 -1.26 -13.45
C PRO A 287 10.09 -2.05 -13.72
N PHE A 288 8.93 -1.40 -13.60
CA PHE A 288 7.66 -2.05 -13.97
C PHE A 288 7.49 -2.27 -15.48
N THR A 289 8.16 -1.46 -16.28
CA THR A 289 8.16 -1.57 -17.75
C THR A 289 9.59 -1.52 -18.24
N GLU A 290 9.95 -2.39 -19.19
CA GLU A 290 11.28 -2.38 -19.79
C GLU A 290 11.58 -1.02 -20.44
N GLY A 291 12.83 -0.56 -20.32
CA GLY A 291 13.27 0.73 -20.86
C GLY A 291 12.84 1.95 -20.06
N GLN A 292 12.09 1.79 -18.97
CA GLN A 292 11.76 2.88 -18.04
C GLN A 292 12.79 2.96 -16.89
N PRO A 293 12.94 4.14 -16.24
CA PRO A 293 13.72 4.26 -15.02
C PRO A 293 13.26 3.23 -13.96
N PRO A 294 14.18 2.69 -13.15
CA PRO A 294 13.86 1.71 -12.12
C PRO A 294 13.24 2.38 -10.88
N LEU A 295 12.15 3.11 -11.10
CA LEU A 295 11.39 3.84 -10.10
C LEU A 295 9.92 3.46 -10.22
N ALA A 296 9.19 3.47 -9.09
CA ALA A 296 7.74 3.38 -9.15
C ALA A 296 7.19 4.63 -9.88
N PRO A 297 6.15 4.52 -10.72
CA PRO A 297 5.60 5.68 -11.43
C PRO A 297 5.23 6.89 -10.55
N VAL A 298 4.82 6.64 -9.30
CA VAL A 298 4.49 7.70 -8.32
C VAL A 298 5.71 8.30 -7.60
N HIS A 299 6.93 7.86 -7.93
CA HIS A 299 8.16 8.25 -7.23
C HIS A 299 8.35 9.77 -7.19
N HIS A 300 8.14 10.45 -8.33
CA HIS A 300 8.32 11.89 -8.43
C HIS A 300 7.40 12.68 -7.48
N LEU A 301 6.19 12.18 -7.19
CA LEU A 301 5.27 12.82 -6.24
C LEU A 301 5.82 12.80 -4.81
N VAL A 302 6.60 11.78 -4.46
CA VAL A 302 7.29 11.69 -3.16
C VAL A 302 8.48 12.64 -3.12
N GLU A 303 9.27 12.70 -4.21
CA GLU A 303 10.41 13.62 -4.32
C GLU A 303 9.96 15.08 -4.23
N GLU A 304 8.95 15.48 -5.01
CA GLU A 304 8.40 16.83 -4.97
C GLU A 304 7.92 17.23 -3.56
N ALA A 305 7.23 16.33 -2.86
CA ALA A 305 6.77 16.58 -1.51
C ALA A 305 7.94 16.70 -0.50
N ALA A 306 9.01 15.92 -0.71
CA ALA A 306 10.19 15.96 0.12
C ALA A 306 11.00 17.24 -0.11
N GLU A 307 11.21 17.65 -1.37
CA GLU A 307 11.87 18.90 -1.73
C GLU A 307 11.12 20.11 -1.15
N ALA A 308 9.79 20.11 -1.24
CA ALA A 308 8.97 21.16 -0.64
C ALA A 308 9.09 21.20 0.90
N ALA A 309 9.18 20.03 1.54
CA ALA A 309 9.34 19.93 2.98
C ALA A 309 10.75 20.35 3.45
N GLU A 310 11.79 20.00 2.70
CA GLU A 310 13.16 20.43 2.94
C GLU A 310 13.29 21.96 2.81
N ALA A 311 12.71 22.54 1.75
CA ALA A 311 12.64 23.99 1.58
C ALA A 311 11.91 24.70 2.74
N ALA A 312 10.97 24.00 3.39
CA ALA A 312 10.26 24.46 4.59
C ALA A 312 11.02 24.17 5.91
N GLY A 313 12.22 23.58 5.86
CA GLY A 313 13.05 23.28 7.03
C GLY A 313 12.67 22.00 7.77
N THR A 314 11.95 21.08 7.12
CA THR A 314 11.56 19.79 7.70
C THR A 314 12.71 18.79 7.62
N ALA A 315 12.97 18.06 8.70
CA ALA A 315 14.03 17.04 8.75
C ALA A 315 13.64 15.74 8.00
N ALA A 316 14.65 14.97 7.58
CA ALA A 316 14.47 13.63 7.01
C ALA A 316 13.71 12.69 7.98
N LEU A 317 13.08 11.63 7.44
CA LEU A 317 12.18 10.68 8.13
C LEU A 317 10.86 11.28 8.65
N GLN A 318 10.67 12.60 8.60
CA GLN A 318 9.38 13.18 8.94
C GLN A 318 8.33 12.80 7.89
N PRO A 319 7.11 12.46 8.33
CA PRO A 319 6.02 12.21 7.41
C PRO A 319 5.66 13.43 6.56
N LEU A 320 5.42 13.16 5.29
CA LEU A 320 4.99 14.06 4.23
C LEU A 320 3.53 13.75 3.88
N GLN A 321 2.76 14.77 3.50
CA GLN A 321 1.42 14.61 2.95
C GLN A 321 1.48 14.80 1.42
N LEU A 322 1.14 13.77 0.66
CA LEU A 322 1.16 13.85 -0.81
C LEU A 322 -0.13 14.49 -1.35
N ARG A 323 -0.34 15.78 -1.05
CA ARG A 323 -1.59 16.53 -1.31
C ARG A 323 -1.97 16.67 -2.79
N ARG A 324 -1.07 16.38 -3.73
CA ARG A 324 -1.38 16.30 -5.17
C ARG A 324 -2.29 15.11 -5.49
N LEU A 325 -2.25 14.04 -4.70
CA LEU A 325 -3.10 12.87 -4.88
C LEU A 325 -4.54 13.19 -4.44
N PRO A 326 -5.58 12.68 -5.12
CA PRO A 326 -6.98 12.97 -4.79
C PRO A 326 -7.51 12.18 -3.58
N TYR A 327 -6.62 11.56 -2.81
CA TYR A 327 -6.89 10.76 -1.62
C TYR A 327 -5.76 10.96 -0.60
N ARG A 328 -6.05 10.74 0.68
CA ARG A 328 -5.07 10.77 1.77
C ARG A 328 -3.94 9.80 1.47
N CYS A 329 -2.73 10.32 1.45
CA CYS A 329 -1.54 9.55 1.20
C CYS A 329 -0.37 10.19 1.94
N PHE A 330 0.36 9.38 2.69
CA PHE A 330 1.46 9.82 3.53
C PHE A 330 2.73 9.10 3.11
N ALA A 331 3.87 9.80 3.11
CA ALA A 331 5.15 9.19 2.78
C ALA A 331 6.25 9.70 3.69
N ALA A 332 7.39 9.03 3.74
CA ALA A 332 8.60 9.52 4.39
C ALA A 332 9.80 9.04 3.58
N GLN A 333 10.78 9.93 3.39
CA GLN A 333 12.06 9.54 2.82
C GLN A 333 12.85 8.71 3.83
N LEU A 334 13.52 7.68 3.32
CA LEU A 334 14.38 6.79 4.09
C LEU A 334 15.85 7.17 3.83
N PRO A 335 16.72 7.14 4.85
CA PRO A 335 18.16 7.20 4.64
C PRO A 335 18.63 5.96 3.86
N GLU A 336 19.83 6.02 3.30
CA GLU A 336 20.40 4.91 2.51
C GLU A 336 20.45 3.58 3.28
N SER A 337 20.71 3.62 4.59
CA SER A 337 20.79 2.45 5.48
C SER A 337 20.00 2.68 6.76
N PRO A 338 18.65 2.57 6.73
CA PRO A 338 17.83 2.74 7.91
C PRO A 338 17.96 1.52 8.83
N THR A 339 17.97 1.72 10.14
CA THR A 339 17.87 0.62 11.11
C THR A 339 16.43 0.10 11.19
N SER A 340 16.26 -1.10 11.76
CA SER A 340 14.94 -1.68 12.04
C SER A 340 14.06 -0.74 12.88
N GLU A 341 14.66 -0.08 13.89
CA GLU A 341 13.97 0.88 14.77
C GLU A 341 13.55 2.15 14.01
N GLN A 342 14.38 2.64 13.08
CA GLN A 342 14.03 3.78 12.24
C GLN A 342 12.89 3.45 11.28
N LEU A 343 12.91 2.26 10.67
CA LEU A 343 11.83 1.78 9.81
C LEU A 343 10.51 1.67 10.60
N GLU A 344 10.55 1.08 11.79
CA GLU A 344 9.38 0.94 12.65
C GLU A 344 8.84 2.30 13.10
N ALA A 345 9.71 3.20 13.58
CA ALA A 345 9.31 4.54 13.98
C ALA A 345 8.67 5.33 12.82
N THR A 346 9.22 5.20 11.62
CA THR A 346 8.67 5.81 10.40
C THR A 346 7.28 5.26 10.09
N PHE A 347 7.13 3.94 10.11
CA PHE A 347 5.83 3.29 9.89
C PHE A 347 4.79 3.73 10.93
N ILE A 348 5.16 3.76 12.21
CA ILE A 348 4.27 4.22 13.31
C ILE A 348 3.84 5.67 13.07
N ALA A 349 4.76 6.56 12.69
CA ALA A 349 4.45 7.96 12.42
C ALA A 349 3.46 8.12 11.26
N LEU A 350 3.67 7.39 10.16
CA LEU A 350 2.74 7.36 9.02
C LEU A 350 1.37 6.78 9.42
N LEU A 351 1.37 5.72 10.22
CA LEU A 351 0.15 5.05 10.66
C LEU A 351 -0.69 5.94 11.58
N HIS A 352 -0.08 6.64 12.54
CA HIS A 352 -0.77 7.59 13.41
C HIS A 352 -1.31 8.81 12.65
N LEU A 353 -0.59 9.33 11.66
CA LEU A 353 -1.13 10.40 10.82
C LEU A 353 -2.30 9.95 9.97
N SER A 354 -2.25 8.72 9.47
CA SER A 354 -3.34 8.12 8.72
C SER A 354 -4.54 7.80 9.60
N HIS A 355 -4.31 7.31 10.82
CA HIS A 355 -5.33 6.87 11.76
C HIS A 355 -5.01 7.39 13.18
N PRO A 356 -5.37 8.65 13.51
CA PRO A 356 -5.00 9.29 14.78
C PRO A 356 -5.48 8.59 16.06
N GLY A 357 -6.42 7.64 15.94
CA GLY A 357 -6.90 6.81 17.06
C GLY A 357 -6.36 5.38 17.07
N TYR A 358 -5.43 5.03 16.17
CA TYR A 358 -4.88 3.68 16.13
C TYR A 358 -3.93 3.44 17.30
N SER A 359 -4.19 2.39 18.07
CA SER A 359 -3.29 1.95 19.14
C SER A 359 -2.28 0.96 18.57
N TYR A 360 -1.05 1.42 18.34
CA TYR A 360 0.04 0.52 17.93
C TYR A 360 0.37 -0.47 19.05
N VAL A 361 0.38 -1.75 18.72
CA VAL A 361 0.75 -2.84 19.63
C VAL A 361 2.10 -3.36 19.18
N ALA A 362 3.09 -3.33 20.08
CA ALA A 362 4.43 -3.85 19.81
C ALA A 362 4.38 -5.36 19.52
N SER A 363 5.37 -5.88 18.79
CA SER A 363 5.36 -7.25 18.27
C SER A 363 5.06 -8.30 19.35
N PRO A 364 3.96 -9.06 19.20
CA PRO A 364 3.68 -10.19 20.09
C PRO A 364 4.75 -11.29 20.07
N LEU A 365 5.63 -11.35 19.05
CA LEU A 365 6.77 -12.29 19.04
C LEU A 365 7.78 -11.94 20.14
N LEU A 366 8.07 -10.64 20.32
CA LEU A 366 8.90 -10.16 21.42
C LEU A 366 8.23 -10.38 22.78
N ALA A 367 6.89 -10.39 22.81
CA ALA A 367 6.10 -10.63 24.01
C ALA A 367 5.80 -12.12 24.30
N GLY A 368 6.25 -13.06 23.44
CA GLY A 368 6.03 -14.50 23.61
C GLY A 368 4.55 -14.93 23.59
N SER A 369 3.68 -14.17 22.92
CA SER A 369 2.25 -14.47 22.87
C SER A 369 1.95 -15.61 21.89
N PRO A 370 1.06 -16.57 22.22
CA PRO A 370 0.75 -17.68 21.34
C PRO A 370 0.07 -17.19 20.05
N PRO A 371 0.34 -17.82 18.89
CA PRO A 371 -0.30 -17.46 17.63
C PRO A 371 -1.81 -17.69 17.73
N ALA A 372 -2.59 -16.65 17.39
CA ALA A 372 -4.05 -16.75 17.30
C ALA A 372 -4.44 -17.68 16.13
N ASP A 373 -5.49 -18.48 16.27
CA ASP A 373 -6.00 -19.26 15.15
C ASP A 373 -6.58 -18.35 14.04
N ALA A 374 -6.74 -18.91 12.84
CA ALA A 374 -7.18 -18.16 11.66
C ALA A 374 -8.57 -17.53 11.83
N ALA A 375 -9.45 -18.16 12.62
CA ALA A 375 -10.80 -17.66 12.88
C ALA A 375 -10.78 -16.42 13.79
N THR A 376 -9.97 -16.45 14.84
CA THR A 376 -9.73 -15.31 15.74
C THR A 376 -9.10 -14.15 14.98
N ALA A 377 -8.10 -14.44 14.14
CA ALA A 377 -7.48 -13.44 13.27
C ALA A 377 -8.46 -12.81 12.27
N ALA A 378 -9.39 -13.59 11.72
CA ALA A 378 -10.43 -13.08 10.83
C ALA A 378 -11.42 -12.16 11.55
N ALA A 379 -11.83 -12.51 12.77
CA ALA A 379 -12.72 -11.69 13.59
C ALA A 379 -12.07 -10.34 13.97
N VAL A 380 -10.81 -10.36 14.39
CA VAL A 380 -10.03 -9.12 14.68
C VAL A 380 -9.87 -8.28 13.42
N ALA A 381 -9.57 -8.90 12.27
CA ALA A 381 -9.43 -8.20 11.01
C ALA A 381 -10.72 -7.52 10.55
N ALA A 382 -11.90 -8.06 10.86
CA ALA A 382 -13.17 -7.46 10.45
C ALA A 382 -13.41 -6.07 11.07
N GLY A 383 -12.81 -5.79 12.24
CA GLY A 383 -12.87 -4.48 12.91
C GLY A 383 -11.60 -3.64 12.75
N SER A 384 -10.61 -4.10 11.98
CA SER A 384 -9.34 -3.38 11.83
C SER A 384 -9.44 -2.24 10.83
N VAL A 385 -8.57 -1.25 10.99
CA VAL A 385 -8.30 -0.28 9.92
C VAL A 385 -7.80 -1.02 8.66
N SER A 386 -7.96 -0.39 7.51
CA SER A 386 -7.44 -0.91 6.24
C SER A 386 -6.48 0.10 5.63
N TYR A 387 -5.32 -0.37 5.19
CA TYR A 387 -4.32 0.48 4.56
C TYR A 387 -3.39 -0.34 3.66
N ASN A 388 -2.73 0.35 2.75
CA ASN A 388 -1.60 -0.17 2.00
C ASN A 388 -0.31 0.48 2.47
N VAL A 389 0.75 -0.31 2.53
CA VAL A 389 2.12 0.20 2.67
C VAL A 389 2.89 -0.15 1.40
N LEU A 390 3.72 0.78 0.96
CA LEU A 390 4.72 0.59 -0.08
C LEU A 390 6.08 1.00 0.47
N LEU A 391 7.12 0.25 0.12
CA LEU A 391 8.47 0.45 0.61
C LEU A 391 9.45 0.25 -0.56
N THR A 392 10.29 1.26 -0.78
CA THR A 392 11.43 1.21 -1.71
C THR A 392 12.73 1.34 -0.92
N SER A 393 13.86 1.43 -1.61
CA SER A 393 15.14 1.75 -0.97
C SER A 393 15.22 3.19 -0.44
N SER A 394 14.40 4.11 -0.94
CA SER A 394 14.50 5.54 -0.64
C SER A 394 13.28 6.15 0.04
N TRP A 395 12.14 5.45 0.09
CA TRP A 395 10.95 5.96 0.79
C TRP A 395 10.00 4.84 1.25
N MET A 396 9.18 5.20 2.24
CA MET A 396 8.03 4.43 2.69
C MET A 396 6.76 5.26 2.47
N MET A 397 5.70 4.64 1.97
CA MET A 397 4.41 5.29 1.71
C MET A 397 3.28 4.48 2.33
N LEU A 398 2.29 5.17 2.90
CA LEU A 398 1.09 4.59 3.50
C LEU A 398 -0.16 5.26 2.94
N VAL A 399 -1.10 4.42 2.52
CA VAL A 399 -2.40 4.85 1.98
C VAL A 399 -3.54 4.25 2.79
N PRO A 400 -4.33 5.04 3.55
CA PRO A 400 -5.57 4.55 4.13
C PRO A 400 -6.59 4.12 3.07
N ARG A 401 -7.25 2.99 3.30
CA ARG A 401 -8.16 2.34 2.34
C ARG A 401 -9.57 2.28 2.91
N ARG A 402 -10.54 2.72 2.11
CA ARG A 402 -11.98 2.58 2.43
C ARG A 402 -12.70 1.50 1.64
N ALA A 403 -12.17 1.10 0.48
CA ALA A 403 -12.73 0.05 -0.34
C ALA A 403 -11.65 -0.74 -1.09
N GLU A 404 -11.86 -2.05 -1.28
CA GLU A 404 -11.00 -2.89 -2.12
C GLU A 404 -11.21 -2.60 -3.62
N ARG A 405 -12.46 -2.31 -3.98
CA ARG A 405 -12.94 -2.32 -5.37
C ARG A 405 -13.44 -0.96 -5.83
N CYS A 406 -13.22 -0.68 -7.11
CA CYS A 406 -13.88 0.41 -7.85
C CYS A 406 -14.44 -0.18 -9.14
N GLY A 407 -15.76 -0.22 -9.26
CA GLY A 407 -16.42 -0.94 -10.36
C GLY A 407 -15.96 -2.40 -10.45
N PRO A 408 -15.50 -2.87 -11.63
CA PRO A 408 -15.03 -4.25 -11.80
C PRO A 408 -13.65 -4.52 -11.20
N LEU A 409 -12.84 -3.48 -10.95
CA LEU A 409 -11.45 -3.62 -10.51
C LEU A 409 -11.36 -3.98 -9.03
N ALA A 410 -10.52 -4.97 -8.71
CA ALA A 410 -10.02 -5.23 -7.36
C ALA A 410 -8.55 -4.79 -7.27
N LEU A 411 -8.26 -3.85 -6.35
CA LEU A 411 -7.01 -3.12 -6.32
C LEU A 411 -6.29 -3.29 -4.99
N ASN A 412 -4.98 -3.53 -5.07
CA ASN A 412 -4.06 -3.68 -3.94
C ASN A 412 -3.04 -2.54 -3.94
N SER A 413 -2.00 -2.63 -3.09
CA SER A 413 -0.96 -1.60 -2.98
C SER A 413 -0.32 -1.17 -4.30
N LEU A 414 -0.16 -2.09 -5.27
CA LEU A 414 0.53 -1.77 -6.52
C LEU A 414 -0.22 -0.72 -7.36
N ALA A 415 -1.54 -0.63 -7.22
CA ALA A 415 -2.32 0.43 -7.86
C ALA A 415 -1.84 1.82 -7.42
N PHE A 416 -1.50 1.97 -6.14
CA PHE A 416 -0.93 3.20 -5.57
C PHE A 416 0.55 3.37 -5.89
N ALA A 417 1.25 2.32 -6.34
CA ALA A 417 2.59 2.45 -6.92
C ALA A 417 2.56 2.99 -8.35
N GLY A 418 1.38 3.02 -8.99
CA GLY A 418 1.21 3.37 -10.39
C GLY A 418 1.09 2.18 -11.34
N THR A 419 0.80 0.98 -10.86
CA THR A 419 0.57 -0.20 -11.73
C THR A 419 -0.69 -0.97 -11.38
N MET A 420 -1.49 -1.31 -12.39
CA MET A 420 -2.76 -2.02 -12.23
C MET A 420 -2.76 -3.31 -13.05
N LEU A 421 -3.26 -4.39 -12.47
CA LEU A 421 -3.56 -5.62 -13.21
C LEU A 421 -4.99 -5.56 -13.74
N VAL A 422 -5.12 -5.77 -15.04
CA VAL A 422 -6.39 -5.77 -15.77
C VAL A 422 -6.64 -7.17 -16.32
N ARG A 423 -7.76 -7.78 -15.90
CA ARG A 423 -8.08 -9.19 -16.13
C ARG A 423 -9.23 -9.42 -17.10
N SER A 424 -9.96 -8.38 -17.49
CA SER A 424 -11.09 -8.40 -18.44
C SER A 424 -11.03 -7.19 -19.38
N GLU A 425 -11.69 -7.28 -20.54
CA GLU A 425 -11.85 -6.13 -21.45
C GLU A 425 -12.74 -5.07 -20.77
N ASP A 426 -13.73 -5.52 -19.99
CA ASP A 426 -14.59 -4.65 -19.18
C ASP A 426 -13.78 -3.86 -18.14
N GLU A 427 -12.77 -4.49 -17.50
CA GLU A 427 -11.84 -3.80 -16.61
C GLU A 427 -10.96 -2.79 -17.37
N LEU A 428 -10.46 -3.14 -18.56
CA LEU A 428 -9.62 -2.25 -19.37
C LEU A 428 -10.38 -1.00 -19.79
N GLU A 429 -11.59 -1.19 -20.33
CA GLU A 429 -12.45 -0.09 -20.76
C GLU A 429 -12.86 0.79 -19.58
N PHE A 430 -13.16 0.18 -18.41
CA PHE A 430 -13.44 0.94 -17.20
C PHE A 430 -12.26 1.83 -16.76
N VAL A 431 -11.02 1.32 -16.83
CA VAL A 431 -9.82 2.13 -16.54
C VAL A 431 -9.68 3.30 -17.51
N ARG A 432 -9.86 3.05 -18.81
CA ARG A 432 -9.74 4.08 -19.86
C ARG A 432 -10.81 5.17 -19.74
N GLN A 433 -12.03 4.81 -19.37
CA GLN A 433 -13.14 5.75 -19.22
C GLN A 433 -13.05 6.56 -17.93
N THR A 434 -12.65 5.93 -16.82
CA THR A 434 -12.68 6.55 -15.50
C THR A 434 -11.39 7.31 -15.18
N GLY A 435 -10.24 6.80 -15.63
CA GLY A 435 -8.93 7.36 -15.32
C GLY A 435 -8.37 6.84 -13.98
N PRO A 436 -7.06 6.59 -13.87
CA PRO A 436 -6.44 6.10 -12.64
C PRO A 436 -6.65 7.01 -11.43
N ALA A 437 -6.56 8.34 -11.58
CA ALA A 437 -6.70 9.26 -10.44
C ALA A 437 -8.09 9.14 -9.77
N GLU A 438 -9.15 9.09 -10.57
CA GLU A 438 -10.52 8.95 -10.06
C GLU A 438 -10.76 7.55 -9.48
N ILE A 439 -10.23 6.50 -10.10
CA ILE A 439 -10.32 5.15 -9.56
C ILE A 439 -9.69 5.08 -8.16
N LEU A 440 -8.49 5.65 -8.00
CA LEU A 440 -7.78 5.66 -6.72
C LEU A 440 -8.47 6.57 -5.68
N SER A 441 -9.06 7.70 -6.11
CA SER A 441 -9.87 8.57 -5.24
C SER A 441 -11.08 7.84 -4.64
N VAL A 442 -11.66 6.90 -5.39
CA VAL A 442 -12.80 6.09 -4.93
C VAL A 442 -12.40 5.09 -3.84
N ILE A 443 -11.22 4.46 -3.93
CA ILE A 443 -10.80 3.39 -3.01
C ILE A 443 -9.95 3.87 -1.82
N GLY A 444 -9.28 5.01 -1.97
CA GLY A 444 -8.56 5.70 -0.90
C GLY A 444 -9.50 6.53 -0.02
N GLU A 445 -9.07 6.85 1.19
CA GLU A 445 -9.80 7.82 2.00
C GLU A 445 -9.63 9.25 1.45
N PRO A 446 -10.66 10.10 1.47
CA PRO A 446 -10.57 11.49 1.01
C PRO A 446 -9.83 12.36 2.03
N TRP A 447 -9.20 13.45 1.56
CA TRP A 447 -8.42 14.40 2.38
C TRP A 447 -9.23 15.12 3.46
#